data_AF-A0A842G136-F1
#
_entry.id   AF-A0A842G136-F1
#
_cell.length_a   1.000
_cell.length_b   1.000
_cell.length_c   1.000
_cell.angle_alpha   90.00
_cell.angle_beta   90.00
_cell.angle_gamma   90.00
#
_symmetry.space_group_name_H-M   'P 1'
#
loop_
_entity.id
_entity.type
_entity.pdbx_description
1 polymer ?
#
loop_
_entity_poly.entity_id
_entity_poly.type
_entity_poly.pdbx_seq_one_letter_code
_entity_poly.pdbx_strand_id
1 'polypeptide(L)'
;MSKKIITDQFLIEEVIRTAKLLGRPPVGVTEYQYRNLATQRFGSWIKFLSEADLHWKADLGEGAEIRNMYIEEVRQIAHILNRVPRTSDFEDIREVRYYFKSLNGLLEAAGLEKKNNGYWSKKFING
;
A
#
# COMPACT_ATOMS: atom_id res chain seq x y z
N MET A 1 -3.77 -20.37 -34.55
CA MET A 1 -2.98 -19.69 -33.51
C MET A 1 -3.10 -20.48 -32.23
N SER A 2 -2.00 -20.99 -31.67
CA SER A 2 -2.00 -21.67 -30.37
C SER A 2 -2.34 -20.66 -29.28
N LYS A 3 -3.44 -20.87 -28.56
CA LYS A 3 -3.80 -20.08 -27.39
C LYS A 3 -2.67 -20.26 -26.37
N LYS A 4 -1.93 -19.19 -26.05
CA LYS A 4 -0.84 -19.26 -25.07
C LYS A 4 -1.42 -19.79 -23.75
N ILE A 5 -1.00 -20.99 -23.34
CA ILE A 5 -1.50 -21.61 -22.12
C ILE A 5 -0.88 -20.86 -20.95
N ILE A 6 -1.70 -20.13 -20.20
CA ILE A 6 -1.28 -19.51 -18.94
C ILE A 6 -1.32 -20.59 -17.86
N THR A 7 -0.17 -20.89 -17.27
CA THR A 7 -0.03 -21.85 -16.18
C THR A 7 -0.19 -21.17 -14.82
N ASP A 8 -0.48 -21.94 -13.78
CA ASP A 8 -0.59 -21.42 -12.41
C ASP A 8 0.74 -20.88 -11.91
N GLN A 9 1.84 -21.57 -12.24
CA GLN A 9 3.20 -21.11 -11.98
C GLN A 9 3.48 -19.74 -12.59
N PHE A 10 3.07 -19.52 -13.86
CA PHE A 10 3.22 -18.22 -14.50
C PHE A 10 2.44 -17.13 -13.78
N LEU A 11 1.22 -17.44 -13.30
CA LEU A 11 0.42 -16.47 -12.55
C LEU A 11 1.15 -16.04 -11.26
N ILE A 12 1.68 -17.01 -10.51
CA ILE A 12 2.43 -16.77 -9.26
C ILE A 12 3.69 -15.94 -9.53
N GLU A 13 4.51 -16.33 -10.50
CA GLU A 13 5.73 -15.59 -10.85
C GLU A 13 5.43 -14.16 -11.29
N GLU A 14 4.39 -13.98 -12.10
CA GLU A 14 4.01 -12.66 -12.60
C GLU A 14 3.46 -11.76 -11.49
N VAL A 15 2.69 -12.29 -10.53
CA VAL A 15 2.18 -11.46 -9.42
C VAL A 15 3.31 -11.05 -8.47
N ILE A 16 4.30 -11.92 -8.24
CA ILE A 16 5.51 -11.59 -7.47
C ILE A 16 6.31 -10.50 -8.19
N ARG A 17 6.50 -10.62 -9.51
CA ARG A 17 7.20 -9.62 -10.31
C ARG A 17 6.48 -8.26 -10.26
N THR A 18 5.16 -8.25 -10.43
CA THR A 18 4.34 -7.05 -10.30
C THR A 18 4.44 -6.45 -8.90
N ALA A 19 4.39 -7.27 -7.85
CA ALA A 19 4.49 -6.79 -6.48
C ALA A 19 5.82 -6.10 -6.20
N LYS A 20 6.93 -6.65 -6.71
CA LYS A 20 8.26 -6.03 -6.61
C LYS A 20 8.33 -4.67 -7.30
N LEU A 21 7.69 -4.52 -8.46
CA LEU A 21 7.66 -3.25 -9.19
C LEU A 21 6.81 -2.18 -8.49
N LEU A 22 5.72 -2.59 -7.84
CA LEU A 22 4.81 -1.69 -7.13
C LEU A 22 5.24 -1.41 -5.68
N GLY A 23 6.22 -2.15 -5.15
CA GLY A 23 6.56 -2.13 -3.72
C GLY A 23 5.48 -2.71 -2.80
N ARG A 24 4.42 -3.32 -3.38
CA ARG A 24 3.26 -3.91 -2.70
C ARG A 24 2.50 -4.83 -3.65
N PRO A 25 1.63 -5.74 -3.17
CA PRO A 25 0.80 -6.55 -4.06
C PRO A 25 -0.17 -5.72 -4.91
N PRO A 26 -0.46 -6.16 -6.14
CA PRO A 26 -1.41 -5.47 -7.01
C PRO A 26 -2.83 -5.57 -6.45
N VAL A 27 -3.63 -4.52 -6.63
CA VAL A 27 -4.99 -4.44 -6.05
C VAL A 27 -6.11 -4.75 -7.05
N GLY A 28 -5.82 -4.72 -8.34
CA GLY A 28 -6.84 -4.75 -9.38
C GLY A 28 -6.35 -5.20 -10.75
N VAL A 29 -7.29 -5.34 -11.68
CA VAL A 29 -7.02 -5.78 -13.07
C VAL A 29 -6.09 -4.81 -13.81
N THR A 30 -6.14 -3.52 -13.47
CA THR A 30 -5.29 -2.48 -14.06
C THR A 30 -3.81 -2.66 -13.73
N GLU A 31 -3.51 -3.21 -12.55
CA GLU A 31 -2.14 -3.48 -12.09
C GLU A 31 -1.72 -4.93 -12.40
N TYR A 32 -2.69 -5.84 -12.48
CA TYR A 32 -2.46 -7.25 -12.79
C TYR A 32 -3.59 -7.82 -13.66
N GLN A 33 -3.34 -7.84 -14.97
CA GLN A 33 -4.33 -8.22 -15.99
C GLN A 33 -4.94 -9.63 -15.79
N TYR A 34 -4.21 -10.53 -15.12
CA TYR A 34 -4.66 -11.91 -14.89
C TYR A 34 -5.47 -12.08 -13.60
N ARG A 35 -5.85 -11.01 -12.90
CA ARG A 35 -6.55 -11.06 -11.60
C ARG A 35 -7.78 -11.97 -11.62
N ASN A 36 -8.62 -11.85 -12.66
CA ASN A 36 -9.85 -12.63 -12.76
C ASN A 36 -9.55 -14.13 -13.00
N LEU A 37 -8.56 -14.42 -13.84
CA LEU A 37 -8.11 -15.80 -14.09
C LEU A 37 -7.53 -16.44 -12.81
N ALA A 38 -6.67 -15.71 -12.11
CA ALA A 38 -6.10 -16.16 -10.83
C ALA A 38 -7.20 -16.38 -9.78
N THR A 39 -8.15 -15.44 -9.64
CA THR A 39 -9.28 -15.59 -8.71
C THR A 39 -10.10 -16.84 -9.03
N GLN A 40 -10.35 -17.13 -10.30
CA GLN A 40 -11.07 -18.32 -10.73
C GLN A 40 -10.34 -19.62 -10.38
N ARG A 41 -9.01 -19.67 -10.57
CA ARG A 41 -8.22 -20.90 -10.37
C ARG A 41 -7.91 -21.20 -8.91
N PHE A 42 -7.62 -20.15 -8.13
CA PHE A 42 -7.21 -20.26 -6.73
C PHE A 42 -8.37 -20.00 -5.74
N GLY A 43 -9.58 -19.77 -6.26
CA GLY A 43 -10.81 -19.58 -5.51
C GLY A 43 -11.02 -18.18 -4.93
N SER A 44 -9.97 -17.43 -4.62
CA SER A 44 -10.08 -16.01 -4.28
C SER A 44 -8.77 -15.27 -4.56
N TRP A 45 -8.85 -13.94 -4.68
CA TRP A 45 -7.65 -13.10 -4.83
C TRP A 45 -6.72 -13.21 -3.61
N ILE A 46 -7.26 -13.25 -2.41
CA ILE A 46 -6.46 -13.35 -1.17
C ILE A 46 -5.74 -14.71 -1.11
N LYS A 47 -6.44 -15.80 -1.46
CA LYS A 47 -5.82 -17.14 -1.53
C LYS A 47 -4.69 -17.17 -2.54
N PHE A 48 -4.92 -16.62 -3.74
CA PHE A 48 -3.90 -16.52 -4.77
C PHE A 48 -2.66 -15.73 -4.31
N LEU A 49 -2.83 -14.59 -3.63
CA LEU A 49 -1.69 -13.85 -3.08
C LEU A 49 -0.96 -14.68 -2.03
N SER A 50 -1.67 -15.44 -1.20
CA SER A 50 -1.06 -16.30 -0.18
C SER A 50 -0.20 -17.41 -0.78
N GLU A 51 -0.60 -17.99 -1.93
CA GLU A 51 0.23 -18.96 -2.68
C GLU A 51 1.54 -18.35 -3.20
N ALA A 52 1.58 -17.02 -3.34
CA ALA A 52 2.76 -16.26 -3.75
C ALA A 52 3.55 -15.68 -2.57
N ASP A 53 3.22 -16.05 -1.33
CA ASP A 53 3.76 -15.46 -0.09
C ASP A 53 3.56 -13.93 -0.02
N LEU A 54 2.44 -13.46 -0.59
CA LEU A 54 2.03 -12.06 -0.59
C LEU A 54 0.77 -11.88 0.27
N HIS A 55 0.75 -10.79 1.03
CA HIS A 55 -0.38 -10.44 1.88
C HIS A 55 -1.14 -9.25 1.31
N TRP A 56 -2.47 -9.23 1.39
CA TRP A 56 -3.28 -8.08 0.98
C TRP A 56 -2.93 -6.78 1.74
N LYS A 57 -2.30 -6.94 2.91
CA LYS A 57 -1.99 -5.90 3.88
C LYS A 57 -0.63 -6.24 4.48
N ALA A 58 0.27 -5.25 4.57
CA ALA A 58 1.61 -5.46 5.11
C ALA A 58 1.57 -5.87 6.60
N ASP A 59 2.46 -6.76 7.03
CA ASP A 59 2.61 -7.03 8.46
C ASP A 59 3.39 -5.91 9.18
N LEU A 60 3.32 -5.87 10.52
CA LEU A 60 3.94 -4.80 11.33
C LEU A 60 5.46 -4.66 11.14
N GLY A 61 6.13 -5.70 10.64
CA GLY A 61 7.56 -5.68 10.32
C GLY A 61 7.89 -5.51 8.83
N GLU A 62 6.89 -5.58 7.94
CA GLU A 62 7.11 -5.50 6.50
C GLU A 62 7.32 -4.05 6.06
N GLY A 63 8.36 -3.82 5.25
CA GLY A 63 8.67 -2.50 4.70
C GLY A 63 8.96 -1.44 5.76
N ALA A 64 9.64 -1.78 6.86
CA ALA A 64 9.96 -0.84 7.94
C ALA A 64 10.66 0.44 7.43
N GLU A 65 11.58 0.29 6.47
CA GLU A 65 12.26 1.43 5.82
C GLU A 65 11.28 2.32 5.04
N ILE A 66 10.39 1.71 4.25
CA ILE A 66 9.34 2.42 3.49
C ILE A 66 8.38 3.13 4.44
N ARG A 67 8.00 2.48 5.55
CA ARG A 67 7.17 3.10 6.59
C ARG A 67 7.84 4.33 7.19
N ASN A 68 9.13 4.24 7.53
CA ASN A 68 9.86 5.38 8.08
C ASN A 68 9.97 6.51 7.05
N MET A 69 10.20 6.20 5.78
CA MET A 69 10.22 7.18 4.70
C MET A 69 8.91 7.97 4.62
N TYR A 70 7.76 7.29 4.61
CA TYR A 70 6.45 7.96 4.60
C TYR A 70 6.16 8.79 5.85
N ILE A 71 6.60 8.33 7.02
CA ILE A 71 6.47 9.08 8.28
C ILE A 71 7.24 10.40 8.19
N GLU A 72 8.48 10.37 7.69
CA GLU A 72 9.29 11.56 7.52
C GLU A 72 8.74 12.49 6.44
N GLU A 73 8.26 11.95 5.32
CA GLU A 73 7.60 12.73 4.26
C GLU A 73 6.39 13.50 4.81
N VAL A 74 5.54 12.84 5.60
CA VAL A 74 4.38 13.50 6.24
C VAL A 74 4.81 14.64 7.16
N ARG A 75 5.89 14.45 7.93
CA ARG A 75 6.46 15.49 8.80
C ARG A 75 6.97 16.68 7.99
N GLN A 76 7.66 16.42 6.87
CA GLN A 76 8.19 17.45 5.98
C GLN A 76 7.08 18.24 5.29
N ILE A 77 6.10 17.57 4.69
CA ILE A 77 4.94 18.22 4.06
C ILE A 77 4.20 19.06 5.10
N ALA A 78 3.98 18.51 6.30
CA ALA A 78 3.37 19.25 7.38
C ALA A 78 4.15 20.52 7.69
N HIS A 79 5.46 20.42 7.87
CA HIS A 79 6.33 21.55 8.16
C HIS A 79 6.27 22.61 7.05
N ILE A 80 6.55 22.23 5.79
CA ILE A 80 6.72 23.14 4.64
C ILE A 80 5.40 23.78 4.22
N LEU A 81 4.33 23.00 4.04
CA LEU A 81 3.05 23.51 3.50
C LEU A 81 2.14 24.11 4.57
N ASN A 82 2.60 24.14 5.80
CA ASN A 82 1.83 24.52 6.97
C ASN A 82 0.48 23.78 7.16
N ARG A 83 0.33 22.56 6.64
CA ARG A 83 -0.93 21.79 6.67
C ARG A 83 -0.70 20.29 6.73
N VAL A 84 -1.66 19.54 7.23
CA VAL A 84 -1.61 18.07 7.22
C VAL A 84 -1.72 17.53 5.78
N PRO A 85 -0.94 16.49 5.41
CA PRO A 85 -1.05 15.84 4.12
C PRO A 85 -2.45 15.25 3.86
N ARG A 86 -2.86 15.26 2.60
CA ARG A 86 -4.12 14.75 2.07
C ARG A 86 -3.81 13.67 1.04
N THR A 87 -4.82 12.92 0.63
CA THR A 87 -4.65 11.85 -0.37
C THR A 87 -4.02 12.33 -1.69
N SER A 88 -4.22 13.59 -2.07
CA SER A 88 -3.65 14.19 -3.28
C SER A 88 -2.15 14.48 -3.19
N ASP A 89 -1.56 14.41 -1.99
CA ASP A 89 -0.13 14.67 -1.78
C ASP A 89 0.72 13.41 -2.01
N PHE A 90 0.09 12.26 -2.24
CA PHE A 90 0.77 10.99 -2.44
C PHE A 90 0.57 10.52 -3.89
N GLU A 91 1.66 10.16 -4.56
CA GLU A 91 1.61 9.59 -5.92
C GLU A 91 0.83 8.26 -5.94
N ASP A 92 1.08 7.39 -4.96
CA ASP A 92 0.30 6.17 -4.78
C ASP A 92 -0.24 6.01 -3.36
N ILE A 93 -1.45 6.52 -3.14
CA ILE A 93 -2.18 6.35 -1.87
C ILE A 93 -2.43 4.87 -1.52
N ARG A 94 -2.32 3.94 -2.48
CA ARG A 94 -2.49 2.50 -2.21
C ARG A 94 -1.32 1.92 -1.45
N GLU A 95 -0.10 2.40 -1.67
CA GLU A 95 1.09 2.02 -0.91
C GLU A 95 0.94 2.46 0.56
N VAL A 96 0.48 3.69 0.80
CA VAL A 96 0.12 4.16 2.15
C VAL A 96 -0.91 3.23 2.81
N ARG A 97 -1.98 2.87 2.09
CA ARG A 97 -3.01 1.96 2.62
C ARG A 97 -2.49 0.55 2.87
N TYR A 98 -1.50 0.11 2.11
CA TYR A 98 -0.88 -1.20 2.29
C TYR A 98 -0.13 -1.27 3.62
N TYR A 99 0.79 -0.32 3.83
CA TYR A 99 1.66 -0.27 5.00
C TYR A 99 0.99 0.23 6.28
N PHE A 100 0.07 1.20 6.16
CA PHE A 100 -0.53 1.88 7.32
C PHE A 100 -2.02 1.60 7.50
N LYS A 101 -2.62 0.76 6.64
CA LYS A 101 -4.06 0.45 6.58
C LYS A 101 -4.94 1.62 6.14
N SER A 102 -4.55 2.85 6.43
CA SER A 102 -5.23 4.09 6.07
C SER A 102 -4.28 5.29 6.11
N LEU A 103 -4.67 6.39 5.49
CA LEU A 103 -3.95 7.67 5.66
C LEU A 103 -3.92 8.09 7.12
N ASN A 104 -5.03 7.95 7.86
CA ASN A 104 -5.06 8.28 9.29
C ASN A 104 -4.03 7.47 10.09
N GLY A 105 -3.85 6.18 9.79
CA GLY A 105 -2.84 5.36 10.44
C GLY A 105 -1.41 5.84 10.17
N LEU A 106 -1.15 6.41 8.99
CA LEU A 106 0.11 7.09 8.69
C LEU A 106 0.25 8.40 9.48
N LEU A 107 -0.79 9.23 9.54
CA LEU A 107 -0.77 10.49 10.29
C LEU A 107 -0.54 10.26 11.79
N GLU A 108 -1.16 9.23 12.36
CA GLU A 108 -0.94 8.77 13.75
C GLU A 108 0.50 8.31 13.94
N ALA A 109 1.03 7.48 13.04
CA ALA A 109 2.42 7.02 13.08
C ALA A 109 3.42 8.18 12.97
N ALA A 110 3.06 9.26 12.26
CA ALA A 110 3.86 10.47 12.16
C ALA A 110 3.79 11.38 13.41
N GLY A 111 2.89 11.08 14.35
CA GLY A 111 2.71 11.85 15.59
C GLY A 111 1.78 13.05 15.45
N LEU A 112 0.94 13.10 14.40
CA LEU A 112 -0.06 14.15 14.25
C LEU A 112 -1.28 13.85 15.13
N GLU A 113 -1.90 14.91 15.66
CA GLU A 113 -3.06 14.75 16.55
C GLU A 113 -4.37 14.95 15.81
N LYS A 114 -5.32 14.05 16.07
CA LYS A 114 -6.70 14.19 15.65
C LYS A 114 -7.44 15.03 16.69
N LYS A 115 -7.91 16.22 16.30
CA LYS A 115 -8.73 17.07 17.16
C LYS A 115 -10.14 16.50 17.31
N ASN A 116 -10.82 16.90 18.38
CA ASN A 116 -12.21 16.50 18.69
C ASN A 116 -13.22 16.87 17.59
N ASN A 117 -12.90 17.88 16.76
CA ASN A 117 -13.71 18.29 15.61
C ASN A 117 -13.44 17.45 14.34
N GLY A 118 -12.65 16.37 14.44
CA GLY A 118 -12.31 15.48 13.33
C GLY A 118 -11.16 15.97 12.44
N TYR A 119 -10.65 17.19 12.65
CA TYR A 119 -9.52 17.73 11.89
C TYR A 119 -8.18 17.32 12.49
N TRP A 120 -7.19 17.11 11.64
CA TRP A 120 -5.82 16.85 12.09
C TRP A 120 -5.07 18.16 12.35
N SER A 121 -4.27 18.19 13.40
CA SER A 121 -3.36 19.30 13.69
C SER A 121 -1.94 18.83 13.93
N LYS A 122 -1.01 19.72 13.59
CA LYS A 122 0.38 19.58 13.98
C LYS A 122 0.49 19.78 15.48
N LYS A 123 1.12 18.85 16.19
CA LYS A 123 1.68 19.11 17.50
C LYS A 123 3.19 19.03 17.36
N PHE A 124 3.81 20.17 17.06
CA PHE A 124 5.25 20.29 17.27
C PHE A 124 5.40 20.52 18.77
N ILE A 125 5.75 19.48 19.52
CA ILE A 125 6.21 19.68 20.89
C ILE A 125 7.58 20.36 20.77
N ASN A 126 7.61 21.61 21.24
CA ASN A 126 8.74 22.49 21.54
C ASN A 126 9.35 23.32 20.40
N GLY A 127 9.09 24.63 20.47
CA GLY A 127 10.08 25.55 21.04
C GLY A 127 9.60 25.97 22.42
#